data_AF-A0A1V4RNM0-F1
#
_entry.id   AF-A0A1V4RNM0-F1
#
_cell.length_a   1.000
_cell.length_b   1.000
_cell.length_c   1.000
_cell.angle_alpha   90.00
_cell.angle_beta   90.00
_cell.angle_gamma   90.00
#
_symmetry.space_group_name_H-M   'P 1'
#
loop_
_entity.id
_entity.type
_entity.pdbx_description
1 polymer ?
#
loop_
_entity_poly.entity_id
_entity_poly.type
_entity_poly.pdbx_seq_one_letter_code
_entity_poly.pdbx_strand_id
1 'polypeptide(L)'
;MRGSRINLQFCGFGGQGIVLSAVVFGTAAVRAGLNAVQTQSYGSEARGGECQAELILSEGPINSPLADQVDILVAMSQPALDRYLSRLKSGGTLIIDPELVERPNRTDIQLLEVPATKIAAAESSQAWDEVSERPECLGGGLNAAPRISS
;
A
#
# COMPACT_ATOMS: atom_id res chain seq x y z
N MET A 1 6.45 -0.26 32.28
CA MET A 1 5.59 0.36 31.26
C MET A 1 5.78 -0.42 29.97
N ARG A 2 4.79 -1.20 29.50
CA ARG A 2 4.86 -1.76 28.14
C ARG A 2 4.50 -0.61 27.21
N GLY A 3 5.49 -0.04 26.55
CA GLY A 3 5.25 0.95 25.49
C GLY A 3 4.33 0.33 24.45
N SER A 4 3.32 1.09 24.02
CA SER A 4 2.41 0.63 22.98
C SER A 4 3.21 0.37 21.70
N ARG A 5 3.14 -0.86 21.17
CA ARG A 5 3.79 -1.27 19.92
C ARG A 5 2.72 -1.65 18.91
N ILE A 6 2.81 -1.07 17.72
CA ILE A 6 1.90 -1.33 16.60
C ILE A 6 2.73 -1.86 15.44
N ASN A 7 2.37 -3.03 14.94
CA ASN A 7 2.99 -3.66 13.77
C ASN A 7 2.04 -3.54 12.58
N LEU A 8 2.50 -2.89 11.51
CA LEU A 8 1.79 -2.76 10.25
C LEU A 8 2.52 -3.56 9.17
N GLN A 9 1.76 -4.21 8.29
CA GLN A 9 2.29 -4.83 7.10
C GLN A 9 1.51 -4.36 5.87
N PHE A 10 2.24 -3.93 4.85
CA PHE A 10 1.75 -3.53 3.55
C PHE A 10 2.24 -4.55 2.52
N CYS A 11 1.34 -5.04 1.68
CA CYS A 11 1.67 -6.02 0.66
C CYS A 11 0.83 -5.82 -0.60
N GLY A 12 1.43 -6.14 -1.75
CA GLY A 12 0.81 -5.94 -3.06
C GLY A 12 1.79 -6.24 -4.18
N PHE A 13 1.54 -5.67 -5.36
CA PHE A 13 2.44 -5.75 -6.51
C PHE A 13 3.38 -4.53 -6.60
N GLY A 14 4.54 -4.74 -7.20
CA GLY A 14 5.45 -3.65 -7.56
C GLY A 14 4.75 -2.57 -8.40
N GLY A 15 4.97 -1.30 -8.05
CA GLY A 15 4.33 -0.16 -8.75
C GLY A 15 3.08 0.40 -8.06
N GLN A 16 2.47 -0.32 -7.11
CA GLN A 16 1.30 0.18 -6.35
C GLN A 16 1.66 1.15 -5.20
N GLY A 17 2.94 1.48 -5.01
CA GLY A 17 3.36 2.38 -3.93
C GLY A 17 3.37 1.77 -2.52
N ILE A 18 3.42 0.44 -2.40
CA ILE A 18 3.45 -0.30 -1.12
C ILE A 18 4.56 0.19 -0.18
N VAL A 19 5.80 0.25 -0.68
CA VAL A 19 6.97 0.68 0.10
C VAL A 19 6.87 2.16 0.45
N LEU A 20 6.45 2.98 -0.52
CA LEU A 20 6.29 4.42 -0.30
C LEU A 20 5.29 4.69 0.83
N SER A 21 4.18 3.96 0.86
CA SER A 21 3.15 4.07 1.90
C SER A 21 3.73 3.79 3.29
N ALA A 22 4.53 2.73 3.43
CA ALA A 22 5.21 2.41 4.70
C ALA A 22 6.22 3.49 5.11
N VAL A 23 6.98 4.03 4.15
CA VAL A 23 7.97 5.09 4.40
C VAL A 23 7.28 6.39 4.85
N VAL A 24 6.21 6.81 4.15
CA VAL A 24 5.45 8.01 4.50
C VAL A 24 4.84 7.87 5.90
N PHE A 25 4.23 6.73 6.20
CA PHE A 25 3.63 6.47 7.50
C PHE A 25 4.68 6.42 8.62
N GLY A 26 5.81 5.74 8.39
CA GLY A 26 6.92 5.71 9.34
C GLY A 26 7.52 7.08 9.59
N THR A 27 7.70 7.88 8.54
CA THR A 27 8.20 9.26 8.65
C THR A 27 7.23 10.13 9.46
N ALA A 28 5.92 9.99 9.24
CA ALA A 28 4.92 10.70 10.01
C ALA A 28 4.95 10.29 11.49
N ALA A 29 5.11 9.00 11.79
CA ALA A 29 5.21 8.49 13.15
C ALA A 29 6.46 9.03 13.89
N VAL A 30 7.61 9.08 13.21
CA VAL A 30 8.83 9.68 13.76
C VAL A 30 8.63 11.16 14.06
N ARG A 31 7.95 11.90 13.17
CA ARG A 31 7.61 13.31 13.40
C ARG A 31 6.64 13.51 14.57
N ALA A 32 5.82 12.50 14.89
CA ALA A 32 4.95 12.48 16.05
C ALA A 32 5.67 12.06 17.36
N GLY A 33 6.98 11.80 17.31
CA GLY A 33 7.78 11.41 18.48
C GLY A 33 7.81 9.91 18.78
N LEU A 34 7.36 9.06 17.85
CA LEU A 34 7.43 7.60 17.97
C LEU A 34 8.73 7.06 17.36
N ASN A 35 9.20 5.91 17.84
CA ASN A 35 10.23 5.14 17.17
C ASN A 35 9.59 4.33 16.05
N ALA A 36 10.22 4.33 14.87
CA ALA A 36 9.77 3.58 13.71
C ALA A 36 10.91 2.72 13.14
N VAL A 37 10.61 1.46 12.84
CA VAL A 37 11.48 0.57 12.07
C VAL A 37 10.71 0.09 10.86
N GLN A 38 11.24 0.37 9.67
CA GLN A 38 10.66 -0.07 8.41
C GLN A 38 11.57 -1.13 7.79
N THR A 39 10.97 -2.23 7.34
CA THR A 39 11.64 -3.26 6.56
C THR A 39 10.87 -3.48 5.26
N GLN A 40 11.57 -3.89 4.22
CA GLN A 40 10.99 -4.13 2.91
C GLN A 40 11.54 -5.43 2.36
N SER A 41 10.72 -6.15 1.60
CA SER A 41 11.19 -7.29 0.82
C SER A 41 10.54 -7.27 -0.55
N TYR A 42 11.34 -7.68 -1.52
CA TYR A 42 10.94 -7.81 -2.91
C TYR A 42 11.03 -9.29 -3.29
N GLY A 43 9.99 -9.82 -3.93
CA GLY A 43 10.10 -11.12 -4.58
C GLY A 43 11.18 -11.09 -5.67
N SER A 44 11.80 -12.24 -5.97
CA SER A 44 12.89 -12.39 -6.96
C SER A 44 12.48 -12.12 -8.43
N GLU A 45 11.31 -11.53 -8.67
CA GLU A 45 10.76 -11.24 -9.98
C GLU A 45 11.07 -9.80 -10.40
N ALA A 46 12.11 -9.67 -11.22
CA ALA A 46 12.64 -8.39 -11.73
C ALA A 46 11.68 -7.56 -12.62
N ARG A 47 10.38 -7.92 -12.73
CA ARG A 47 9.41 -7.30 -13.64
C ARG A 47 7.98 -7.22 -13.07
N GLY A 48 7.84 -6.83 -11.80
CA GLY A 48 6.51 -6.57 -11.21
C GLY A 48 5.99 -7.68 -10.29
N GLY A 49 6.89 -8.36 -9.60
CA GLY A 49 6.51 -9.34 -8.58
C GLY A 49 5.89 -8.72 -7.32
N GLU A 50 5.59 -9.59 -6.37
CA GLU A 50 5.07 -9.21 -5.06
C GLU A 50 6.08 -8.35 -4.30
N CYS A 51 5.55 -7.31 -3.68
CA CYS A 51 6.29 -6.39 -2.83
C CYS A 51 5.64 -6.36 -1.45
N GLN A 52 6.48 -6.38 -0.42
CA GLN A 52 6.05 -6.22 0.96
C GLN A 52 6.87 -5.16 1.68
N ALA A 53 6.21 -4.45 2.59
CA ALA A 53 6.84 -3.55 3.53
C ALA A 53 6.23 -3.77 4.91
N GLU A 54 7.05 -3.85 5.94
CA GLU A 54 6.62 -3.90 7.33
C GLU A 54 7.06 -2.63 8.03
N LEU A 55 6.22 -2.17 8.96
CA LEU A 55 6.47 -0.99 9.77
C LEU A 55 6.13 -1.29 11.22
N ILE A 56 7.11 -1.12 12.10
CA ILE A 56 6.96 -1.28 13.54
C ILE A 56 7.03 0.10 14.16
N LEU A 57 5.99 0.48 14.89
CA LEU A 57 5.91 1.73 15.64
C LEU A 57 5.91 1.45 17.14
N SER A 58 6.62 2.26 17.91
CA SER A 58 6.71 2.11 19.36
C SER A 58 7.04 3.42 20.06
N GLU A 59 6.39 3.69 21.19
CA GLU A 59 6.76 4.80 22.08
C GLU A 59 8.13 4.58 22.74
N GLY A 60 8.52 3.32 22.93
CA GLY A 60 9.81 2.91 23.52
C GLY A 60 10.80 2.36 22.47
N PRO A 61 12.01 1.97 22.91
CA PRO A 61 13.02 1.39 22.03
C PRO A 61 12.55 0.08 21.39
N ILE A 62 12.89 -0.11 20.11
CA ILE A 62 12.56 -1.30 19.32
C ILE A 62 13.76 -2.25 19.34
N ASN A 63 13.64 -3.36 20.08
CA ASN A 63 14.74 -4.32 20.26
C ASN A 63 14.80 -5.42 19.19
N SER A 64 13.75 -5.59 18.37
CA SER A 64 13.70 -6.57 17.28
C SER A 64 12.95 -6.00 16.08
N PRO A 65 13.54 -6.08 14.87
CA PRO A 65 12.93 -5.60 13.63
C PRO A 65 11.93 -6.61 13.03
N LEU A 66 11.72 -7.76 13.65
CA LEU A 66 10.79 -8.79 13.18
C LEU A 66 9.51 -8.78 14.03
N ALA A 67 8.38 -8.99 13.35
CA ALA A 67 7.06 -9.11 13.96
C ALA A 67 6.40 -10.42 13.51
N ASP A 68 6.19 -11.36 14.43
CA ASP A 68 5.50 -12.63 14.11
C ASP A 68 4.02 -12.39 13.76
N GLN A 69 3.41 -11.40 14.41
CA GLN A 69 2.02 -11.01 14.21
C GLN A 69 1.87 -9.50 13.98
N VAL A 70 0.90 -9.14 13.14
CA VAL A 70 0.61 -7.77 12.73
C VAL A 70 -0.74 -7.30 13.27
N ASP A 71 -0.80 -6.04 13.67
CA ASP A 71 -2.02 -5.38 14.15
C ASP A 71 -2.85 -4.86 12.97
N ILE A 72 -2.17 -4.40 11.92
CA ILE A 72 -2.78 -3.87 10.70
C ILE A 72 -2.13 -4.55 9.49
N LEU A 73 -2.96 -5.09 8.60
CA LEU A 73 -2.56 -5.67 7.32
C LEU A 73 -3.22 -4.88 6.19
N VAL A 74 -2.44 -4.36 5.26
CA VAL A 74 -2.89 -3.71 4.03
C VAL A 74 -2.53 -4.61 2.86
N ALA A 75 -3.52 -5.24 2.24
CA ALA A 75 -3.33 -6.17 1.14
C ALA A 75 -3.97 -5.64 -0.15
N MET A 76 -3.13 -5.31 -1.13
CA MET A 76 -3.53 -4.75 -2.44
C MET A 76 -3.45 -5.78 -3.57
N SER A 77 -3.26 -7.06 -3.24
CA SER A 77 -3.37 -8.17 -4.18
C SER A 77 -3.83 -9.44 -3.47
N GLN A 78 -4.60 -10.28 -4.19
CA GLN A 78 -5.08 -11.55 -3.65
C GLN A 78 -3.95 -12.49 -3.20
N PRO A 79 -2.87 -12.71 -3.99
CA PRO A 79 -1.78 -13.58 -3.56
C PRO A 79 -1.08 -13.10 -2.28
N ALA A 80 -0.99 -11.77 -2.10
CA ALA A 80 -0.43 -11.20 -0.89
C ALA A 80 -1.36 -11.38 0.32
N LEU A 81 -2.69 -11.21 0.14
CA LEU A 81 -3.65 -11.49 1.20
C LEU A 81 -3.52 -12.95 1.65
N ASP A 82 -3.55 -13.90 0.72
CA ASP A 82 -3.51 -15.33 1.01
C ASP A 82 -2.24 -15.72 1.79
N ARG A 83 -1.11 -15.08 1.50
CA ARG A 83 0.16 -15.32 2.18
C ARG A 83 0.21 -14.75 3.59
N TYR A 84 -0.30 -13.53 3.80
CA TYR A 84 -0.06 -12.78 5.04
C TYR A 84 -1.27 -12.72 5.98
N LEU A 85 -2.46 -13.14 5.56
CA LEU A 85 -3.68 -13.12 6.38
C LEU A 85 -3.54 -13.88 7.71
N SER A 86 -2.74 -14.95 7.72
CA SER A 86 -2.46 -15.74 8.94
C SER A 86 -1.66 -14.97 9.99
N ARG A 87 -0.91 -13.94 9.60
CA ARG A 87 -0.14 -13.08 10.52
C ARG A 87 -1.00 -12.03 11.21
N LEU A 88 -2.20 -11.75 10.67
CA LEU A 88 -3.10 -10.76 11.25
C LEU A 88 -3.70 -11.28 12.55
N LYS A 89 -3.50 -10.52 13.62
CA LYS A 89 -4.05 -10.80 14.95
C LYS A 89 -5.57 -10.84 14.93
N SER A 90 -6.15 -11.63 15.82
CA SER A 90 -7.56 -11.52 16.13
C SER A 90 -7.87 -10.13 16.70
N GLY A 91 -8.91 -9.49 16.21
CA GLY A 91 -9.26 -8.09 16.46
C GLY A 91 -8.43 -7.07 15.67
N GLY A 92 -7.46 -7.52 14.86
CA GLY A 92 -6.65 -6.67 14.01
C GLY A 92 -7.42 -6.12 12.80
N THR A 93 -6.84 -5.12 12.15
CA THR A 93 -7.45 -4.43 11.01
C THR A 93 -6.88 -4.94 9.69
N LEU A 94 -7.76 -5.35 8.78
CA LEU A 94 -7.45 -5.68 7.40
C LEU A 94 -7.96 -4.57 6.49
N ILE A 95 -7.09 -4.02 5.64
CA ILE A 95 -7.42 -3.06 4.60
C ILE A 95 -7.21 -3.73 3.24
N ILE A 96 -8.24 -3.74 2.39
CA ILE A 96 -8.17 -4.31 1.03
C ILE A 96 -8.72 -3.35 -0.01
N ASP A 97 -8.33 -3.56 -1.26
CA ASP A 97 -8.98 -2.95 -2.41
C ASP A 97 -10.02 -3.95 -2.95
N PRO A 98 -11.32 -3.64 -2.88
CA PRO A 98 -12.37 -4.56 -3.30
C PRO A 98 -12.37 -4.87 -4.80
N GLU A 99 -11.67 -4.09 -5.64
CA GLU A 99 -11.51 -4.39 -7.07
C GLU A 99 -10.42 -5.44 -7.34
N LEU A 100 -9.47 -5.61 -6.41
CA LEU A 100 -8.29 -6.46 -6.59
C LEU A 100 -8.24 -7.67 -5.66
N VAL A 101 -9.01 -7.64 -4.56
CA VAL A 101 -8.92 -8.61 -3.48
C VAL A 101 -10.31 -8.98 -2.99
N GLU A 102 -10.56 -10.27 -2.87
CA GLU A 102 -11.80 -10.80 -2.35
C GLU A 102 -11.83 -10.76 -0.82
N ARG A 103 -13.05 -10.66 -0.29
CA ARG A 103 -13.30 -10.64 1.15
C ARG A 103 -12.89 -11.98 1.79
N PRO A 104 -11.96 -12.01 2.76
CA PRO A 104 -11.61 -13.26 3.42
C PRO A 104 -12.72 -13.71 4.37
N ASN A 105 -12.84 -15.03 4.55
CA ASN A 105 -13.79 -15.64 5.47
C ASN A 105 -13.28 -15.66 6.93
N ARG A 106 -12.92 -14.49 7.47
CA ARG A 106 -12.51 -14.27 8.87
C ARG A 106 -13.52 -13.33 9.54
N THR A 107 -14.15 -13.77 10.61
CA THR A 107 -15.15 -12.98 11.37
C THR A 107 -14.57 -12.28 12.59
N ASP A 108 -13.32 -12.59 12.94
CA ASP A 108 -12.63 -12.10 14.12
C ASP A 108 -11.74 -10.89 13.83
N ILE A 109 -11.81 -10.30 12.64
CA ILE A 109 -10.99 -9.15 12.20
C ILE A 109 -11.87 -7.97 11.82
N GLN A 110 -11.32 -6.76 11.89
CA GLN A 110 -11.96 -5.56 11.36
C GLN A 110 -11.57 -5.39 9.90
N LEU A 111 -12.54 -5.43 8.99
CA LEU A 111 -12.29 -5.27 7.56
C LEU A 111 -12.67 -3.87 7.08
N LEU A 112 -11.75 -3.22 6.38
CA LEU A 112 -11.92 -1.95 5.71
C LEU A 112 -11.66 -2.13 4.21
N GLU A 113 -12.65 -1.78 3.41
CA GLU A 113 -12.55 -1.81 1.95
C GLU A 113 -12.28 -0.38 1.45
N VAL A 114 -11.14 -0.19 0.79
CA VAL A 114 -10.69 1.10 0.26
C VAL A 114 -10.48 0.93 -1.23
N PRO A 115 -11.33 1.52 -2.11
CA PRO A 115 -11.21 1.42 -3.56
C PRO A 115 -10.06 2.30 -4.08
N ALA A 116 -8.84 1.99 -3.66
CA ALA A 116 -7.63 2.78 -3.93
C ALA A 116 -7.34 2.88 -5.43
N THR A 117 -7.53 1.78 -6.17
CA THR A 117 -7.34 1.71 -7.62
C THR A 117 -8.29 2.66 -8.35
N LYS A 118 -9.57 2.66 -7.95
CA LYS A 118 -10.57 3.55 -8.54
C LYS A 118 -10.30 5.02 -8.26
N ILE A 119 -9.92 5.35 -7.02
CA ILE A 119 -9.57 6.72 -6.62
C ILE A 119 -8.37 7.19 -7.44
N ALA A 120 -7.31 6.38 -7.52
CA ALA A 120 -6.12 6.71 -8.30
C ALA A 120 -6.42 6.92 -9.80
N ALA A 121 -7.29 6.08 -10.39
CA ALA A 121 -7.71 6.22 -11.78
C ALA A 121 -8.52 7.50 -12.02
N ALA A 122 -9.44 7.84 -11.12
CA ALA A 122 -10.27 9.04 -11.24
C ALA A 122 -9.45 10.33 -11.14
N GLU A 123 -8.53 10.42 -10.19
CA GLU A 123 -7.63 11.57 -10.01
C GLU A 123 -6.67 11.72 -11.20
N SER A 124 -6.18 10.59 -11.75
CA SER A 124 -5.32 10.61 -12.94
C SER A 124 -6.06 11.16 -14.16
N SER A 125 -7.32 10.76 -14.37
CA SER A 125 -8.13 11.28 -15.49
C SER A 125 -8.39 12.79 -15.36
N GLN A 126 -8.72 13.28 -14.16
CA GLN A 126 -8.91 14.73 -13.95
C GLN A 126 -7.62 15.53 -14.19
N ALA A 127 -6.48 15.01 -13.75
CA ALA A 127 -5.18 15.64 -14.01
C ALA A 127 -4.85 15.66 -15.52
N TRP A 128 -5.21 14.63 -16.29
CA TRP A 128 -5.01 14.60 -17.74
C TRP A 128 -5.94 15.53 -18.50
N ASP A 129 -7.20 15.66 -18.08
CA ASP A 129 -8.14 16.61 -18.67
C ASP A 129 -7.67 18.05 -18.43
N GLU A 130 -7.22 18.38 -17.21
CA GLU A 130 -6.68 19.70 -16.88
C GLU A 130 -5.38 20.04 -17.64
N VAL A 131 -4.51 19.05 -17.87
CA VAL A 131 -3.27 19.25 -18.66
C VAL A 131 -3.55 19.35 -20.16
N SER A 132 -4.53 18.59 -20.68
CA SER A 132 -4.90 18.62 -22.11
C SER A 132 -5.58 19.92 -22.51
N GLU A 133 -6.22 20.60 -21.56
CA GLU A 133 -6.86 21.91 -21.77
C GLU A 133 -5.89 23.10 -21.67
N ARG A 134 -4.62 22.90 -21.32
CA ARG A 134 -3.61 23.97 -21.34
C ARG A 134 -3.10 24.20 -22.77
N PRO A 135 -3.37 25.38 -23.38
CA PRO A 135 -2.95 25.68 -24.75
C PRO A 135 -1.42 25.74 -24.91
N GLU A 136 -0.67 25.85 -23.82
CA GLU A 136 0.80 25.80 -23.77
C GLU A 136 1.37 24.43 -24.18
N CYS A 137 0.62 23.33 -24.00
CA CYS A 137 1.05 21.97 -24.34
C CYS A 137 0.82 21.60 -25.81
N LEU A 138 0.14 22.44 -26.61
CA LEU A 138 -0.12 22.23 -28.03
C LEU A 138 0.97 22.83 -28.96
N GLY A 139 2.00 23.46 -28.39
CA GLY A 139 3.09 24.11 -29.13
C GLY A 139 4.31 23.22 -29.35
N GLY A 140 4.18 22.15 -30.14
CA GLY A 140 5.33 21.33 -30.51
C GLY A 140 4.93 20.11 -31.33
N GLY A 141 4.82 20.28 -32.65
CA GLY A 141 4.37 19.23 -33.55
C GLY A 141 5.22 17.97 -33.46
N LEU A 142 4.56 16.81 -33.32
CA LEU A 142 5.00 15.50 -33.80
C LEU A 142 3.78 14.56 -33.74
N ASN A 143 3.31 14.19 -34.94
CA ASN A 143 2.44 13.07 -35.32
C ASN A 143 1.53 12.42 -34.26
N ALA A 144 0.23 12.57 -34.51
CA ALA A 144 -0.83 11.70 -34.02
C ALA A 144 -0.47 10.21 -34.23
N ALA A 145 -0.28 9.48 -33.14
CA ALA A 145 -0.41 8.03 -33.14
C ALA A 145 -1.91 7.70 -33.27
N PRO A 146 -2.31 6.75 -34.12
CA PRO A 146 -3.72 6.44 -34.32
C PRO A 146 -4.29 5.78 -33.05
N ARG A 147 -5.48 6.23 -32.66
CA ARG A 147 -6.36 5.48 -31.76
C ARG A 147 -6.57 4.08 -32.34
N ILE A 148 -6.08 3.07 -31.62
CA ILE A 148 -6.48 1.68 -31.84
C ILE A 148 -7.89 1.49 -31.30
N SER A 149 -8.88 1.39 -32.19
CA SER A 149 -10.15 0.73 -31.94
C SER A 149 -10.67 0.16 -33.27
N SER A 150 -10.82 -1.17 -33.30
CA SER A 150 -11.53 -2.06 -34.25
C SER A 150 -12.00 -1.50 -35.59
#